data_AF-A0A957YUY0-F1
#
_entry.id   AF-A0A957YUY0-F1
#
_cell.length_a   1.000
_cell.length_b   1.000
_cell.length_c   1.000
_cell.angle_alpha   90.00
_cell.angle_beta   90.00
_cell.angle_gamma   90.00
#
_symmetry.space_group_name_H-M   'P 1'
#
loop_
_entity.id
_entity.type
_entity.pdbx_description
1 polymer ?
#
loop_
_entity_poly.entity_id
_entity_poly.type
_entity_poly.pdbx_seq_one_letter_code
_entity_poly.pdbx_strand_id
1 'polypeptide(L)'
;MSRILLSIFVCTLLATAVVACQSSETPDDPATASTVTTAPTVAPTEDPPATTAPTADAAAAEQAAPTPELADIMTIIARAEGLEAFAAVAEQVGLAADLSGDGPYTVLLPTTAAFEALPGSVRDDADLMGTIVREHVVAGKYTLDEMANPATVTTLNNDELTLLVGQTGGTIHGSNVLGGDFEAKNGMIHVIDTVILPDAIEAEVLARYEPVAGETLEPMQGNNHIANNEFSPVTYRSTPPTSGPHYPNIAPWQVYDEPWRYEQLLHNLEDAGVVIYYQCPEGCPALLQELRDLVQPYIDGGRHVLVAPNDPSWTAPDGKALHQDMGATIAVAAWRRLLKLDEFDADRITAFIDAFEGIDHHVK
;
A
#
# COMPACT_ATOMS: atom_id res chain seq x y z
N MET A 1 46.95 -50.65 28.80
CA MET A 1 46.23 -50.52 30.09
C MET A 1 44.90 -49.85 29.73
N SER A 2 43.76 -50.54 29.69
CA SER A 2 42.84 -50.86 30.82
C SER A 2 42.29 -49.56 31.45
N ARG A 3 40.98 -49.26 31.52
CA ARG A 3 39.69 -50.03 31.37
C ARG A 3 38.69 -49.18 30.54
N ILE A 4 37.62 -49.63 29.86
CA ILE A 4 36.57 -50.66 30.07
C ILE A 4 35.50 -50.30 31.13
N LEU A 5 34.28 -49.99 30.65
CA LEU A 5 32.91 -50.00 31.24
C LEU A 5 32.11 -48.99 30.38
N LEU A 6 31.06 -49.29 29.59
CA LEU A 6 30.03 -50.33 29.56
C LEU A 6 29.06 -50.32 30.76
N SER A 7 27.85 -49.80 30.53
CA SER A 7 26.64 -50.21 31.23
C SER A 7 25.42 -50.02 30.33
N ILE A 8 24.74 -51.11 30.01
CA ILE A 8 23.46 -51.14 29.30
C ILE A 8 22.37 -51.43 30.35
N PHE A 9 21.21 -50.78 30.26
CA PHE A 9 20.00 -51.31 30.90
C PHE A 9 18.77 -51.11 30.02
N VAL A 10 17.77 -51.98 30.21
CA VAL A 10 16.72 -52.28 29.24
C VAL A 10 15.38 -52.54 29.97
N CYS A 11 14.27 -52.19 29.31
CA CYS A 11 12.88 -52.53 29.63
C CYS A 11 12.29 -52.09 30.99
N THR A 12 11.17 -51.39 30.91
CA THR A 12 9.86 -52.06 31.09
C THR A 12 8.74 -51.35 30.33
N LEU A 13 7.74 -52.11 29.89
CA LEU A 13 6.47 -51.56 29.37
C LEU A 13 5.54 -51.22 30.53
N LEU A 14 4.66 -50.24 30.33
CA LEU A 14 3.29 -50.37 30.80
C LEU A 14 2.34 -49.73 29.79
N ALA A 15 1.35 -50.49 29.32
CA ALA A 15 0.30 -50.02 28.44
C ALA A 15 -1.01 -49.92 29.22
N THR A 16 -1.79 -48.86 28.98
CA THR A 16 -3.19 -48.76 29.41
C THR A 16 -4.03 -48.39 28.20
N ALA A 17 -5.08 -49.17 27.94
CA ALA A 17 -5.97 -48.96 26.81
C ALA A 17 -7.20 -48.15 27.25
N VAL A 18 -7.69 -47.29 26.35
CA VAL A 18 -9.02 -46.68 26.46
C VAL A 18 -9.83 -47.09 25.23
N VAL A 19 -11.11 -47.41 25.47
CA VAL A 19 -12.01 -48.09 24.52
C VAL A 19 -12.33 -47.21 23.31
N ALA A 20 -12.29 -47.81 22.12
CA ALA A 20 -12.92 -47.25 20.92
C ALA A 20 -14.32 -47.86 20.74
N CYS A 21 -15.32 -47.02 20.45
CA CYS A 21 -16.63 -47.44 19.97
C CYS A 21 -16.81 -46.95 18.53
N GLN A 22 -17.28 -47.83 17.64
CA GLN A 22 -17.60 -47.52 16.25
C GLN A 22 -19.11 -47.46 16.03
N SER A 23 -19.59 -46.40 15.39
CA SER A 23 -20.80 -46.33 14.55
C SER A 23 -20.68 -45.02 13.76
N SER A 24 -20.31 -45.01 12.46
CA SER A 24 -21.10 -45.40 11.28
C SER A 24 -22.37 -44.57 11.09
N GLU A 25 -22.34 -43.59 10.17
CA GLU A 25 -23.18 -43.54 8.95
C GLU A 25 -23.01 -42.19 8.21
N THR A 26 -23.07 -42.21 6.88
CA THR A 26 -23.09 -41.03 5.99
C THR A 26 -24.50 -40.79 5.47
N PRO A 27 -24.81 -39.57 5.01
CA PRO A 27 -25.44 -39.47 3.69
C PRO A 27 -24.93 -38.31 2.83
N ASP A 28 -25.17 -38.44 1.52
CA ASP A 28 -24.88 -37.46 0.48
C ASP A 28 -25.98 -36.38 0.29
N ASP A 29 -25.71 -35.48 -0.66
CA ASP A 29 -26.59 -34.52 -1.38
C ASP A 29 -27.93 -35.18 -1.87
N PRO A 30 -29.03 -34.47 -2.24
CA PRO A 30 -28.97 -33.29 -3.13
C PRO A 30 -30.01 -32.15 -2.94
N ALA A 31 -29.76 -31.05 -3.65
CA ALA A 31 -30.72 -29.98 -3.89
C ALA A 31 -31.93 -30.42 -4.76
N THR A 32 -33.09 -29.77 -4.59
CA THR A 32 -34.20 -29.76 -5.57
C THR A 32 -35.00 -28.45 -5.50
N ALA A 33 -35.60 -28.05 -6.63
CA ALA A 33 -36.42 -26.85 -6.76
C ALA A 33 -37.88 -27.06 -6.29
N SER A 34 -38.67 -25.98 -6.24
CA SER A 34 -40.13 -26.05 -6.05
C SER A 34 -40.87 -25.00 -6.89
N THR A 35 -42.13 -25.28 -7.22
CA THR A 35 -42.80 -24.74 -8.41
C THR A 35 -43.89 -23.71 -8.14
N VAL A 36 -44.15 -22.89 -9.16
CA VAL A 36 -45.34 -22.06 -9.36
C VAL A 36 -46.65 -22.86 -9.14
N THR A 37 -47.70 -22.25 -8.56
CA THR A 37 -49.12 -22.44 -8.95
C THR A 37 -50.12 -21.48 -8.21
N THR A 38 -50.75 -20.59 -8.99
CA THR A 38 -52.07 -19.91 -8.86
C THR A 38 -52.57 -19.22 -7.57
N ALA A 39 -53.24 -18.07 -7.77
CA ALA A 39 -54.14 -17.40 -6.82
C ALA A 39 -55.64 -17.57 -7.21
N PRO A 40 -56.60 -17.26 -6.31
CA PRO A 40 -58.04 -17.14 -6.59
C PRO A 40 -58.56 -15.68 -6.59
N THR A 41 -59.88 -15.49 -6.83
CA THR A 41 -60.45 -14.29 -7.50
C THR A 41 -61.61 -13.60 -6.75
N VAL A 42 -61.45 -12.29 -6.50
CA VAL A 42 -62.43 -11.15 -6.49
C VAL A 42 -63.69 -11.11 -5.55
N ALA A 43 -63.92 -9.87 -5.06
CA ALA A 43 -65.04 -9.17 -4.39
C ALA A 43 -66.50 -9.40 -4.95
N PRO A 44 -67.62 -8.74 -4.51
CA PRO A 44 -67.82 -7.51 -3.69
C PRO A 44 -68.91 -7.63 -2.56
N THR A 45 -69.52 -6.62 -1.89
CA THR A 45 -69.51 -5.12 -1.98
C THR A 45 -69.38 -4.48 -0.56
N GLU A 46 -70.07 -3.47 0.01
CA GLU A 46 -71.26 -2.60 -0.22
C GLU A 46 -71.02 -1.16 0.33
N ASP A 47 -71.80 -0.14 -0.09
CA ASP A 47 -71.67 1.31 0.23
C ASP A 47 -73.00 2.05 -0.12
N PRO A 48 -73.38 3.28 0.35
CA PRO A 48 -73.01 4.12 1.51
C PRO A 48 -74.25 4.39 2.44
N PRO A 49 -74.32 5.47 3.29
CA PRO A 49 -74.70 6.82 2.81
C PRO A 49 -73.98 8.00 3.52
N ALA A 50 -74.25 9.24 3.08
CA ALA A 50 -73.41 10.42 3.32
C ALA A 50 -74.07 11.59 4.11
N THR A 51 -73.35 12.73 4.19
CA THR A 51 -73.75 14.07 4.74
C THR A 51 -73.53 14.16 6.27
N THR A 52 -72.76 15.13 6.80
CA THR A 52 -72.89 16.59 6.63
C THR A 52 -71.55 17.33 6.70
N ALA A 53 -71.51 18.55 6.14
CA ALA A 53 -70.43 19.51 6.33
C ALA A 53 -70.94 20.77 7.05
N PRO A 54 -70.14 21.37 7.94
CA PRO A 54 -70.20 22.80 8.25
C PRO A 54 -68.97 23.54 7.71
N THR A 55 -69.17 24.76 7.24
CA THR A 55 -68.11 25.66 6.76
C THR A 55 -67.51 26.45 7.92
N ALA A 56 -66.19 26.54 8.02
CA ALA A 56 -65.52 27.74 8.55
C ALA A 56 -64.02 27.75 8.20
N ASP A 57 -63.62 28.89 7.64
CA ASP A 57 -62.26 29.36 7.39
C ASP A 57 -61.22 29.04 8.48
N ALA A 58 -60.15 28.36 8.07
CA ALA A 58 -58.84 28.42 8.71
C ALA A 58 -57.76 28.25 7.65
N ALA A 59 -57.23 29.37 7.13
CA ALA A 59 -56.05 29.38 6.27
C ALA A 59 -54.79 28.98 7.05
N ALA A 60 -54.67 27.69 7.38
CA ALA A 60 -53.41 27.12 7.83
C ALA A 60 -52.39 27.24 6.69
N ALA A 61 -51.40 28.12 6.87
CA ALA A 61 -50.26 28.17 5.98
C ALA A 61 -49.53 26.83 6.10
N GLU A 62 -49.51 26.03 5.02
CA GLU A 62 -48.75 24.79 5.00
C GLU A 62 -47.27 25.15 5.10
N GLN A 63 -46.73 24.94 6.30
CA GLN A 63 -45.38 25.36 6.63
C GLN A 63 -44.41 24.43 5.88
N ALA A 64 -43.91 24.93 4.74
CA ALA A 64 -43.01 24.20 3.87
C ALA A 64 -41.89 23.57 4.71
N ALA A 65 -41.75 22.24 4.59
CA ALA A 65 -40.68 21.52 5.25
C ALA A 65 -39.33 22.14 4.85
N PRO A 66 -38.40 22.36 5.80
CA PRO A 66 -37.12 22.98 5.48
C PRO A 66 -36.41 22.15 4.41
N THR A 67 -36.02 22.80 3.32
CA THR A 67 -35.10 22.22 2.34
C THR A 67 -33.86 21.72 3.09
N PRO A 68 -33.39 20.48 2.86
CA PRO A 68 -32.20 19.99 3.54
C PRO A 68 -31.02 20.90 3.21
N GLU A 69 -30.41 21.46 4.25
CA GLU A 69 -29.20 22.27 4.12
C GLU A 69 -28.05 21.38 3.62
N LEU A 70 -27.30 21.85 2.63
CA LEU A 70 -26.12 21.13 2.15
C LEU A 70 -25.07 21.02 3.28
N ALA A 71 -24.29 19.94 3.24
CA ALA A 71 -23.11 19.80 4.07
C ALA A 71 -21.97 20.70 3.56
N ASP A 72 -21.05 21.08 4.44
CA ASP A 72 -19.75 21.65 4.06
C ASP A 72 -18.83 20.60 3.41
N ILE A 73 -17.80 21.06 2.71
CA ILE A 73 -16.85 20.23 1.97
C ILE A 73 -16.29 19.09 2.83
N MET A 74 -15.72 19.38 4.00
CA MET A 74 -15.10 18.35 4.85
C MET A 74 -16.14 17.33 5.33
N THR A 75 -17.33 17.78 5.71
CA THR A 75 -18.45 16.89 6.08
C THR A 75 -18.91 15.98 4.93
N ILE A 76 -18.71 16.37 3.67
CA ILE A 76 -18.95 15.50 2.49
C ILE A 76 -17.79 14.50 2.32
N ILE A 77 -16.55 14.97 2.31
CA ILE A 77 -15.36 14.13 2.09
C ILE A 77 -15.25 13.05 3.18
N ALA A 78 -15.41 13.41 4.45
CA ALA A 78 -15.35 12.48 5.60
C ALA A 78 -16.52 11.45 5.65
N ARG A 79 -17.39 11.41 4.65
CA ARG A 79 -18.48 10.43 4.48
C ARG A 79 -18.41 9.66 3.17
N ALA A 80 -17.43 9.95 2.31
CA ALA A 80 -17.31 9.37 0.98
C ALA A 80 -16.25 8.27 0.98
N GLU A 81 -16.69 7.02 0.79
CA GLU A 81 -15.81 5.84 0.72
C GLU A 81 -14.76 6.03 -0.39
N GLY A 82 -13.48 5.89 -0.03
CA GLY A 82 -12.35 6.00 -0.93
C GLY A 82 -11.84 7.43 -1.21
N LEU A 83 -12.29 8.45 -0.46
CA LEU A 83 -11.81 9.85 -0.54
C LEU A 83 -11.22 10.37 0.79
N GLU A 84 -11.08 9.52 1.79
CA GLU A 84 -10.78 9.86 3.18
C GLU A 84 -9.36 10.39 3.40
N ALA A 85 -8.40 9.96 2.55
CA ALA A 85 -7.00 10.36 2.67
C ALA A 85 -6.81 11.88 2.60
N PHE A 86 -7.55 12.56 1.72
CA PHE A 86 -7.52 14.02 1.61
C PHE A 86 -7.97 14.69 2.92
N ALA A 87 -9.05 14.19 3.55
CA ALA A 87 -9.58 14.76 4.78
C ALA A 87 -8.57 14.62 5.94
N ALA A 88 -7.95 13.44 6.09
CA ALA A 88 -6.94 13.20 7.12
C ALA A 88 -5.72 14.13 6.97
N VAL A 89 -5.21 14.32 5.74
CA VAL A 89 -4.10 15.25 5.49
C VAL A 89 -4.54 16.70 5.70
N ALA A 90 -5.73 17.10 5.25
CA ALA A 90 -6.26 18.45 5.44
C ALA A 90 -6.44 18.79 6.94
N GLU A 91 -6.84 17.83 7.77
CA GLU A 91 -6.84 17.99 9.24
C GLU A 91 -5.43 18.14 9.80
N GLN A 92 -4.49 17.27 9.41
CA GLN A 92 -3.10 17.28 9.86
C GLN A 92 -2.38 18.61 9.57
N VAL A 93 -2.63 19.21 8.40
CA VAL A 93 -1.95 20.45 7.94
C VAL A 93 -2.76 21.73 8.19
N GLY A 94 -3.83 21.63 8.99
CA GLY A 94 -4.68 22.74 9.44
C GLY A 94 -5.68 23.30 8.42
N LEU A 95 -5.70 22.77 7.19
CA LEU A 95 -6.53 23.24 6.08
C LEU A 95 -8.03 22.91 6.24
N ALA A 96 -8.36 21.85 7.01
CA ALA A 96 -9.74 21.45 7.28
C ALA A 96 -10.59 22.58 7.92
N ALA A 97 -9.98 23.46 8.72
CA ALA A 97 -10.68 24.59 9.33
C ALA A 97 -11.19 25.61 8.30
N ASP A 98 -10.40 25.85 7.24
CA ASP A 98 -10.80 26.72 6.13
C ASP A 98 -11.86 26.03 5.26
N LEU A 99 -11.70 24.73 4.98
CA LEU A 99 -12.61 23.94 4.15
C LEU A 99 -13.96 23.60 4.82
N SER A 100 -14.10 23.75 6.14
CA SER A 100 -15.40 23.79 6.85
C SER A 100 -15.91 25.22 7.13
N GLY A 101 -15.15 26.26 6.76
CA GLY A 101 -15.53 27.66 6.92
C GLY A 101 -16.55 28.16 5.89
N ASP A 102 -16.80 29.48 5.86
CA ASP A 102 -17.81 30.09 4.99
C ASP A 102 -17.51 29.93 3.47
N GLY A 103 -16.23 29.76 3.10
CA GLY A 103 -15.79 29.60 1.71
C GLY A 103 -16.03 30.85 0.85
N PRO A 104 -16.28 30.70 -0.48
CA PRO A 104 -16.35 29.46 -1.24
C PRO A 104 -15.00 28.86 -1.64
N TYR A 105 -14.92 27.52 -1.73
CA TYR A 105 -13.78 26.79 -2.32
C TYR A 105 -14.23 25.75 -3.37
N THR A 106 -13.45 25.53 -4.41
CA THR A 106 -13.52 24.33 -5.25
C THR A 106 -12.38 23.39 -4.85
N VAL A 107 -12.69 22.15 -4.48
CA VAL A 107 -11.68 21.13 -4.15
C VAL A 107 -11.59 20.11 -5.28
N LEU A 108 -10.38 20.00 -5.85
CA LEU A 108 -9.96 18.91 -6.69
C LEU A 108 -9.54 17.77 -5.76
N LEU A 109 -10.21 16.63 -5.82
CA LEU A 109 -10.16 15.62 -4.77
C LEU A 109 -9.61 14.30 -5.33
N PRO A 110 -8.30 14.02 -5.16
CA PRO A 110 -7.74 12.74 -5.52
C PRO A 110 -8.34 11.64 -4.66
N THR A 111 -8.62 10.48 -5.27
CA THR A 111 -9.01 9.28 -4.52
C THR A 111 -7.93 8.86 -3.52
N THR A 112 -8.31 8.13 -2.47
CA THR A 112 -7.38 7.51 -1.51
C THR A 112 -6.30 6.67 -2.24
N ALA A 113 -6.66 5.95 -3.31
CA ALA A 113 -5.72 5.20 -4.13
C ALA A 113 -4.68 6.08 -4.86
N ALA A 114 -5.04 7.33 -5.22
CA ALA A 114 -4.11 8.29 -5.81
C ALA A 114 -3.09 8.80 -4.78
N PHE A 115 -3.53 9.04 -3.54
CA PHE A 115 -2.62 9.34 -2.42
C PHE A 115 -1.71 8.14 -2.11
N GLU A 116 -2.24 6.92 -2.04
CA GLU A 116 -1.46 5.70 -1.77
C GLU A 116 -0.36 5.43 -2.82
N ALA A 117 -0.55 5.89 -4.06
CA ALA A 117 0.43 5.85 -5.15
C ALA A 117 1.60 6.85 -5.00
N LEU A 118 1.55 7.78 -4.04
CA LEU A 118 2.70 8.57 -3.62
C LEU A 118 3.68 7.71 -2.80
N PRO A 119 5.00 7.94 -2.88
CA PRO A 119 5.99 7.32 -2.00
C PRO A 119 5.64 7.51 -0.53
N GLY A 120 5.93 6.52 0.32
CA GLY A 120 5.74 6.66 1.78
C GLY A 120 6.51 7.87 2.32
N SER A 121 7.76 8.03 1.88
CA SER A 121 8.61 9.20 2.15
C SER A 121 8.05 10.54 1.66
N VAL A 122 7.02 10.60 0.81
CA VAL A 122 6.27 11.82 0.48
C VAL A 122 5.07 11.97 1.41
N ARG A 123 4.32 10.89 1.65
CA ARG A 123 3.13 10.88 2.51
C ARG A 123 3.42 11.17 3.99
N ASP A 124 4.57 10.71 4.47
CA ASP A 124 5.03 10.90 5.85
C ASP A 124 5.65 12.30 6.07
N ASP A 125 5.86 13.07 5.00
CA ASP A 125 6.38 14.44 5.03
C ASP A 125 5.24 15.46 5.07
N ALA A 126 5.01 16.02 6.26
CA ALA A 126 3.88 16.93 6.50
C ALA A 126 4.00 18.27 5.74
N ASP A 127 5.21 18.72 5.39
CA ASP A 127 5.41 19.98 4.67
C ASP A 127 5.18 19.78 3.17
N LEU A 128 5.68 18.67 2.58
CA LEU A 128 5.31 18.29 1.21
C LEU A 128 3.81 18.03 1.10
N MET A 129 3.23 17.21 1.97
CA MET A 129 1.79 16.92 1.93
C MET A 129 0.94 18.17 2.15
N GLY A 130 1.38 19.09 3.01
CA GLY A 130 0.75 20.39 3.21
C GLY A 130 0.80 21.31 1.99
N THR A 131 1.83 21.19 1.16
CA THR A 131 1.94 21.91 -0.11
C THR A 131 1.03 21.25 -1.16
N ILE A 132 1.10 19.92 -1.28
CA ILE A 132 0.28 19.10 -2.20
C ILE A 132 -1.23 19.35 -2.00
N VAL A 133 -1.77 19.31 -0.77
CA VAL A 133 -3.23 19.50 -0.59
C VAL A 133 -3.69 20.95 -0.81
N ARG A 134 -2.78 21.93 -0.85
CA ARG A 134 -3.10 23.33 -1.21
C ARG A 134 -3.15 23.55 -2.71
N GLU A 135 -2.44 22.75 -3.49
CA GLU A 135 -2.60 22.66 -4.96
C GLU A 135 -4.01 22.20 -5.34
N HIS A 136 -4.58 21.34 -4.51
CA HIS A 136 -5.88 20.72 -4.74
C HIS A 136 -7.08 21.62 -4.34
N VAL A 137 -6.84 22.85 -3.89
CA VAL A 137 -7.90 23.78 -3.51
C VAL A 137 -7.80 25.07 -4.31
N VAL A 138 -8.93 25.53 -4.85
CA VAL A 138 -9.09 26.77 -5.60
C VAL A 138 -10.06 27.68 -4.83
N ALA A 139 -9.73 28.96 -4.69
CA ALA A 139 -10.61 29.94 -4.06
C ALA A 139 -11.73 30.38 -5.03
N GLY A 140 -12.99 30.23 -4.61
CA GLY A 140 -14.17 30.42 -5.48
C GLY A 140 -15.09 29.19 -5.46
N LYS A 141 -16.22 29.25 -6.19
CA LYS A 141 -17.07 28.08 -6.45
C LYS A 141 -17.26 28.00 -7.95
N TYR A 142 -16.72 26.96 -8.55
CA TYR A 142 -16.71 26.75 -9.99
C TYR A 142 -17.16 25.33 -10.32
N THR A 143 -18.03 25.20 -11.30
CA THR A 143 -18.30 23.96 -12.04
C THR A 143 -17.16 23.63 -13.01
N LEU A 144 -17.12 22.39 -13.52
CA LEU A 144 -16.17 21.98 -14.56
C LEU A 144 -16.28 22.85 -15.84
N ASP A 145 -17.50 23.27 -16.21
CA ASP A 145 -17.74 24.15 -17.36
C ASP A 145 -17.23 25.60 -17.14
N GLU A 146 -17.29 26.10 -15.90
CA GLU A 146 -16.75 27.41 -15.51
C GLU A 146 -15.22 27.38 -15.43
N MET A 147 -14.63 26.32 -14.85
CA MET A 147 -13.18 26.09 -14.84
C MET A 147 -12.59 25.85 -16.25
N ALA A 148 -13.43 25.57 -17.25
CA ALA A 148 -13.00 25.49 -18.64
C ALA A 148 -12.89 26.86 -19.34
N ASN A 149 -13.44 27.93 -18.76
CA ASN A 149 -13.58 29.24 -19.40
C ASN A 149 -13.43 30.42 -18.40
N PRO A 150 -12.20 30.89 -18.10
CA PRO A 150 -10.92 30.53 -18.72
C PRO A 150 -10.45 29.13 -18.32
N ALA A 151 -9.73 28.46 -19.22
CA ALA A 151 -9.21 27.10 -19.03
C ALA A 151 -8.01 27.02 -18.07
N THR A 152 -7.85 27.99 -17.17
CA THR A 152 -6.81 28.05 -16.14
C THR A 152 -7.42 28.57 -14.82
N VAL A 153 -7.02 27.96 -13.70
CA VAL A 153 -7.41 28.39 -12.35
C VAL A 153 -6.19 28.46 -11.43
N THR A 154 -6.16 29.42 -10.51
CA THR A 154 -5.08 29.58 -9.52
C THR A 154 -5.43 28.87 -8.22
N THR A 155 -4.49 28.10 -7.68
CA THR A 155 -4.68 27.29 -6.47
C THR A 155 -4.33 28.06 -5.19
N LEU A 156 -4.63 27.50 -4.01
CA LEU A 156 -4.19 28.08 -2.73
C LEU A 156 -2.67 27.98 -2.54
N ASN A 157 -1.99 27.16 -3.35
CA ASN A 157 -0.53 27.13 -3.43
C ASN A 157 0.03 28.19 -4.41
N ASN A 158 -0.82 28.86 -5.19
CA ASN A 158 -0.55 29.94 -6.16
C ASN A 158 -0.07 29.51 -7.56
N ASP A 159 -0.03 28.21 -7.87
CA ASP A 159 0.26 27.70 -9.22
C ASP A 159 -1.02 27.74 -10.11
N GLU A 160 -0.85 27.65 -11.44
CA GLU A 160 -1.96 27.71 -12.41
C GLU A 160 -2.28 26.33 -13.02
N LEU A 161 -3.43 25.75 -12.64
CA LEU A 161 -3.90 24.48 -13.20
C LEU A 161 -4.64 24.69 -14.51
N THR A 162 -4.16 24.03 -15.59
CA THR A 162 -4.81 24.04 -16.90
C THR A 162 -5.87 22.95 -17.01
N LEU A 163 -7.04 23.27 -17.57
CA LEU A 163 -8.13 22.32 -17.82
C LEU A 163 -8.29 21.96 -19.29
N LEU A 164 -8.52 20.67 -19.57
CA LEU A 164 -8.76 20.12 -20.91
C LEU A 164 -10.09 19.34 -20.90
N VAL A 165 -11.19 20.06 -21.08
CA VAL A 165 -12.54 19.49 -20.97
C VAL A 165 -13.03 18.82 -22.26
N GLY A 166 -13.56 17.62 -22.11
CA GLY A 166 -14.48 16.97 -23.05
C GLY A 166 -15.75 16.54 -22.30
N GLN A 167 -16.91 16.51 -22.97
CA GLN A 167 -18.22 16.33 -22.32
C GLN A 167 -18.44 14.97 -21.61
N THR A 168 -17.49 14.04 -21.72
CA THR A 168 -17.35 12.87 -20.84
C THR A 168 -15.86 12.55 -20.71
N GLY A 169 -15.28 12.67 -19.51
CA GLY A 169 -13.86 12.39 -19.26
C GLY A 169 -12.90 13.46 -19.79
N GLY A 170 -12.96 14.67 -19.21
CA GLY A 170 -11.90 15.67 -19.35
C GLY A 170 -10.76 15.47 -18.33
N THR A 171 -9.68 16.23 -18.48
CA THR A 171 -8.56 16.23 -17.53
C THR A 171 -8.33 17.61 -16.89
N ILE A 172 -7.80 17.61 -15.67
CA ILE A 172 -7.35 18.80 -14.92
C ILE A 172 -5.87 18.57 -14.60
N HIS A 173 -5.00 19.43 -15.13
CA HIS A 173 -3.53 19.25 -15.09
C HIS A 173 -3.09 17.80 -15.40
N GLY A 174 -3.70 17.19 -16.42
CA GLY A 174 -3.38 15.82 -16.85
C GLY A 174 -4.08 14.67 -16.09
N SER A 175 -4.57 14.88 -14.87
CA SER A 175 -5.38 13.88 -14.14
C SER A 175 -6.79 13.77 -14.71
N ASN A 176 -7.35 12.56 -14.77
CA ASN A 176 -8.70 12.33 -15.27
C ASN A 176 -9.76 12.68 -14.22
N VAL A 177 -10.80 13.42 -14.63
CA VAL A 177 -11.97 13.68 -13.78
C VAL A 177 -12.86 12.45 -13.75
N LEU A 178 -12.99 11.83 -12.57
CA LEU A 178 -13.82 10.65 -12.33
C LEU A 178 -15.30 11.02 -12.07
N GLY A 179 -15.54 12.21 -11.54
CA GLY A 179 -16.86 12.80 -11.33
C GLY A 179 -16.72 14.22 -10.79
N GLY A 180 -17.72 15.09 -10.98
CA GLY A 180 -17.62 16.48 -10.56
C GLY A 180 -18.96 17.17 -10.41
N ASP A 181 -18.90 18.49 -10.28
CA ASP A 181 -20.04 19.36 -9.94
C ASP A 181 -20.80 18.93 -8.67
N PHE A 182 -20.10 18.31 -7.72
CA PHE A 182 -20.66 17.92 -6.43
C PHE A 182 -20.81 19.16 -5.53
N GLU A 183 -22.04 19.64 -5.38
CA GLU A 183 -22.32 20.88 -4.69
C GLU A 183 -22.21 20.77 -3.15
N ALA A 184 -21.34 21.59 -2.56
CA ALA A 184 -21.24 21.79 -1.12
C ALA A 184 -21.86 23.14 -0.71
N LYS A 185 -22.23 23.27 0.57
CA LYS A 185 -22.72 24.51 1.19
C LYS A 185 -21.76 25.68 0.97
N ASN A 186 -20.47 25.40 1.12
CA ASN A 186 -19.36 26.36 1.04
C ASN A 186 -18.46 26.12 -0.18
N GLY A 187 -18.96 25.47 -1.25
CA GLY A 187 -18.09 25.17 -2.39
C GLY A 187 -18.58 24.17 -3.44
N MET A 188 -17.61 23.59 -4.14
CA MET A 188 -17.75 22.52 -5.13
C MET A 188 -16.67 21.46 -4.91
N ILE A 189 -16.95 20.20 -5.27
CA ILE A 189 -15.97 19.11 -5.27
C ILE A 189 -15.89 18.45 -6.65
N HIS A 190 -14.67 18.15 -7.11
CA HIS A 190 -14.37 17.43 -8.34
C HIS A 190 -13.39 16.28 -8.06
N VAL A 191 -13.84 15.03 -8.20
CA VAL A 191 -13.04 13.84 -7.90
C VAL A 191 -12.12 13.50 -9.08
N ILE A 192 -10.84 13.31 -8.80
CA ILE A 192 -9.79 13.05 -9.80
C ILE A 192 -8.98 11.78 -9.47
N ASP A 193 -8.32 11.21 -10.47
CA ASP A 193 -7.65 9.91 -10.38
C ASP A 193 -6.17 9.95 -9.94
N THR A 194 -5.56 11.13 -9.92
CA THR A 194 -4.12 11.33 -9.70
C THR A 194 -3.91 12.53 -8.78
N VAL A 195 -2.87 12.50 -7.96
CA VAL A 195 -2.44 13.67 -7.17
C VAL A 195 -1.71 14.64 -8.10
N ILE A 196 -2.20 15.87 -8.19
CA ILE A 196 -1.51 16.97 -8.89
C ILE A 196 -0.34 17.44 -8.02
N LEU A 197 0.86 17.51 -8.60
CA LEU A 197 2.06 17.97 -7.91
C LEU A 197 2.32 19.45 -8.24
N PRO A 198 2.62 20.30 -7.24
CA PRO A 198 3.06 21.68 -7.49
C PRO A 198 4.38 21.75 -8.27
N ASP A 199 4.51 22.72 -9.17
CA ASP A 199 5.74 22.97 -9.95
C ASP A 199 6.96 23.15 -9.04
N ALA A 200 6.75 23.77 -7.86
CA ALA A 200 7.79 24.07 -6.88
C ALA A 200 8.40 22.82 -6.19
N ILE A 201 7.69 21.69 -6.16
CA ILE A 201 8.14 20.45 -5.49
C ILE A 201 8.05 19.19 -6.36
N GLU A 202 7.54 19.27 -7.60
CA GLU A 202 7.42 18.12 -8.51
C GLU A 202 8.74 17.35 -8.62
N ALA A 203 9.86 18.04 -8.89
CA ALA A 203 11.18 17.42 -9.00
C ALA A 203 11.67 16.73 -7.70
N GLU A 204 11.25 17.21 -6.53
CA GLU A 204 11.58 16.58 -5.24
C GLU A 204 10.72 15.34 -4.98
N VAL A 205 9.42 15.42 -5.27
CA VAL A 205 8.49 14.28 -5.17
C VAL A 205 8.89 13.18 -6.16
N LEU A 206 9.25 13.54 -7.40
CA LEU A 206 9.77 12.61 -8.41
C LEU A 206 11.10 11.97 -7.97
N ALA A 207 12.01 12.73 -7.37
CA ALA A 207 13.22 12.15 -6.78
C ALA A 207 12.92 11.14 -5.65
N ARG A 208 11.84 11.34 -4.87
CA ARG A 208 11.40 10.38 -3.85
C ARG A 208 10.74 9.10 -4.41
N TYR A 209 10.47 9.00 -5.73
CA TYR A 209 10.09 7.72 -6.37
C TYR A 209 11.29 6.80 -6.65
N GLU A 210 12.44 7.37 -7.03
CA GLU A 210 13.74 6.69 -7.27
C GLU A 210 14.86 7.38 -6.45
N PRO A 211 14.87 7.22 -5.10
CA PRO A 211 15.72 8.03 -4.21
C PRO A 211 17.22 7.77 -4.35
N VAL A 212 17.63 6.75 -5.12
CA VAL A 212 19.03 6.50 -5.49
C VAL A 212 19.14 6.31 -6.98
N ALA A 213 19.97 7.13 -7.64
CA ALA A 213 20.16 7.07 -9.07
C ALA A 213 20.57 5.64 -9.54
N GLY A 214 19.78 5.08 -10.46
CA GLY A 214 20.03 3.75 -11.03
C GLY A 214 19.64 2.57 -10.13
N GLU A 215 18.77 2.78 -9.14
CA GLU A 215 18.03 1.70 -8.47
C GLU A 215 16.76 1.31 -9.27
N THR A 216 16.19 0.13 -9.02
CA THR A 216 15.00 -0.38 -9.72
C THR A 216 13.90 -0.80 -8.75
N LEU A 217 12.66 -0.38 -9.06
CA LEU A 217 11.45 -0.86 -8.39
C LEU A 217 11.00 -2.19 -9.00
N GLU A 218 11.33 -3.28 -8.31
CA GLU A 218 11.06 -4.64 -8.75
C GLU A 218 9.59 -5.06 -8.61
N PRO A 219 9.11 -6.04 -9.40
CA PRO A 219 7.75 -6.55 -9.29
C PRO A 219 7.45 -7.18 -7.92
N MET A 220 6.32 -6.84 -7.32
CA MET A 220 5.84 -7.51 -6.10
C MET A 220 5.55 -9.00 -6.37
N GLN A 221 6.06 -9.88 -5.52
CA GLN A 221 5.79 -11.33 -5.55
C GLN A 221 5.11 -11.87 -4.28
N GLY A 222 4.66 -10.98 -3.39
CA GLY A 222 4.03 -11.31 -2.11
C GLY A 222 5.05 -11.67 -1.03
N ASN A 223 4.54 -12.06 0.14
CA ASN A 223 5.31 -12.26 1.38
C ASN A 223 4.96 -13.57 2.11
N ASN A 224 4.53 -14.60 1.39
CA ASN A 224 4.09 -15.86 2.01
C ASN A 224 5.24 -16.63 2.67
N HIS A 225 5.15 -16.91 3.97
CA HIS A 225 6.10 -17.80 4.65
C HIS A 225 6.04 -19.24 4.11
N ILE A 226 7.22 -19.85 3.92
CA ILE A 226 7.43 -21.26 3.57
C ILE A 226 8.36 -21.92 4.60
N ALA A 227 8.41 -23.26 4.69
CA ALA A 227 9.16 -23.90 5.76
C ALA A 227 10.69 -23.81 5.56
N ASN A 228 11.43 -23.71 6.66
CA ASN A 228 12.90 -23.62 6.63
C ASN A 228 13.53 -24.77 5.82
N ASN A 229 14.43 -24.42 4.88
CA ASN A 229 15.08 -25.29 3.89
C ASN A 229 14.21 -25.73 2.69
N GLU A 230 12.93 -25.37 2.62
CA GLU A 230 12.17 -25.49 1.37
C GLU A 230 12.73 -24.54 0.30
N PHE A 231 12.39 -24.77 -0.96
CA PHE A 231 12.62 -23.82 -2.02
C PHE A 231 11.38 -22.98 -2.27
N SER A 232 11.57 -21.73 -2.72
CA SER A 232 10.44 -20.92 -3.19
C SER A 232 9.58 -21.69 -4.22
N PRO A 233 8.24 -21.69 -4.08
CA PRO A 233 7.31 -22.27 -5.05
C PRO A 233 7.16 -21.42 -6.31
N VAL A 234 7.77 -20.23 -6.37
CA VAL A 234 7.80 -19.35 -7.54
C VAL A 234 9.23 -19.03 -7.95
N THR A 235 9.47 -18.85 -9.24
CA THR A 235 10.70 -18.21 -9.72
C THR A 235 10.67 -16.74 -9.33
N TYR A 236 11.72 -16.27 -8.64
CA TYR A 236 11.90 -14.85 -8.40
C TYR A 236 12.20 -14.10 -9.71
N ARG A 237 11.79 -12.83 -9.81
CA ARG A 237 11.88 -11.98 -11.00
C ARG A 237 13.08 -11.02 -10.94
N SER A 238 13.56 -10.72 -9.74
CA SER A 238 14.81 -10.01 -9.47
C SER A 238 15.93 -10.99 -9.07
N THR A 239 17.18 -10.56 -9.21
CA THR A 239 18.37 -11.31 -8.75
C THR A 239 19.43 -10.31 -8.29
N PRO A 240 19.80 -10.27 -7.00
CA PRO A 240 19.18 -11.02 -5.89
C PRO A 240 17.67 -10.70 -5.74
N PRO A 241 16.87 -11.61 -5.18
CA PRO A 241 15.43 -11.42 -5.09
C PRO A 241 15.06 -10.42 -3.98
N THR A 242 14.06 -9.59 -4.27
CA THR A 242 13.67 -8.45 -3.42
C THR A 242 12.24 -8.52 -2.90
N SER A 243 11.43 -9.48 -3.34
CA SER A 243 10.18 -9.89 -2.69
C SER A 243 9.82 -11.32 -3.08
N GLY A 244 8.91 -11.95 -2.35
CA GLY A 244 8.39 -13.28 -2.65
C GLY A 244 8.31 -14.19 -1.42
N PRO A 245 7.99 -15.49 -1.63
CA PRO A 245 7.94 -16.47 -0.56
C PRO A 245 9.31 -16.72 0.07
N HIS A 246 9.36 -16.87 1.40
CA HIS A 246 10.61 -16.87 2.18
C HIS A 246 10.41 -17.52 3.58
N TYR A 247 11.47 -17.74 4.36
CA TYR A 247 11.40 -18.44 5.65
C TYR A 247 10.89 -17.55 6.82
N PRO A 248 10.17 -18.08 7.83
CA PRO A 248 9.56 -17.30 8.92
C PRO A 248 10.53 -16.84 10.04
N ASN A 249 11.81 -16.60 9.72
CA ASN A 249 12.81 -16.09 10.68
C ASN A 249 13.75 -15.15 9.91
N ILE A 250 14.34 -14.15 10.57
CA ILE A 250 15.46 -13.36 10.01
C ILE A 250 16.83 -14.03 10.20
N ALA A 251 17.78 -13.69 9.34
CA ALA A 251 19.20 -13.88 9.57
C ALA A 251 19.74 -12.75 10.50
N PRO A 252 20.74 -13.02 11.37
CA PRO A 252 21.42 -11.96 12.13
C PRO A 252 21.96 -10.79 11.30
N TRP A 253 21.83 -9.56 11.82
CA TRP A 253 22.40 -8.34 11.24
C TRP A 253 23.93 -8.33 11.43
N GLN A 254 24.68 -8.77 10.41
CA GLN A 254 26.14 -8.84 10.43
C GLN A 254 26.76 -8.90 9.02
N VAL A 255 28.09 -8.82 8.92
CA VAL A 255 28.82 -9.19 7.70
C VAL A 255 29.12 -10.69 7.71
N TYR A 256 28.70 -11.40 6.68
CA TYR A 256 28.92 -12.83 6.47
C TYR A 256 30.05 -13.11 5.49
N ASP A 257 30.85 -14.14 5.81
CA ASP A 257 31.93 -14.63 4.94
C ASP A 257 31.49 -15.85 4.07
N GLU A 258 30.29 -16.40 4.32
CA GLU A 258 29.70 -17.58 3.66
C GLU A 258 28.25 -17.27 3.18
N PRO A 259 27.77 -17.84 2.06
CA PRO A 259 26.47 -17.50 1.47
C PRO A 259 25.28 -18.01 2.31
N TRP A 260 24.18 -17.25 2.27
CA TRP A 260 22.92 -17.55 2.95
C TRP A 260 21.78 -17.61 1.93
N ARG A 261 20.85 -18.57 2.09
CA ARG A 261 19.72 -18.76 1.16
C ARG A 261 19.00 -17.45 0.87
N TYR A 262 18.67 -17.19 -0.39
CA TYR A 262 17.72 -16.14 -0.77
C TYR A 262 16.40 -16.23 0.02
N GLU A 263 15.85 -17.43 0.20
CA GLU A 263 14.66 -17.65 1.03
C GLU A 263 14.84 -17.22 2.50
N GLN A 264 16.08 -17.14 3.01
CA GLN A 264 16.39 -16.74 4.39
C GLN A 264 16.70 -15.24 4.51
N LEU A 265 17.30 -14.63 3.48
CA LEU A 265 17.61 -13.20 3.46
C LEU A 265 16.41 -12.33 3.05
N LEU A 266 15.41 -12.89 2.36
CA LEU A 266 14.17 -12.17 2.02
C LEU A 266 13.36 -11.73 3.25
N HIS A 267 13.38 -12.47 4.36
CA HIS A 267 12.70 -12.03 5.59
C HIS A 267 13.34 -10.76 6.15
N ASN A 268 14.67 -10.65 6.09
CA ASN A 268 15.37 -9.42 6.48
C ASN A 268 14.93 -8.22 5.62
N LEU A 269 14.51 -8.43 4.36
CA LEU A 269 14.00 -7.35 3.52
C LEU A 269 12.56 -6.94 3.90
N GLU A 270 11.69 -7.89 4.30
CA GLU A 270 10.35 -7.55 4.81
C GLU A 270 10.40 -6.87 6.18
N ASP A 271 11.25 -7.39 7.08
CA ASP A 271 11.50 -6.86 8.44
C ASP A 271 12.44 -5.65 8.43
N ALA A 272 12.10 -4.67 7.58
CA ALA A 272 12.68 -3.33 7.52
C ALA A 272 14.19 -3.22 7.17
N GLY A 273 14.82 -4.28 6.66
CA GLY A 273 16.27 -4.33 6.48
C GLY A 273 16.79 -4.19 5.05
N VAL A 274 18.10 -3.93 4.98
CA VAL A 274 18.87 -3.80 3.75
C VAL A 274 19.97 -4.86 3.71
N VAL A 275 19.98 -5.64 2.62
CA VAL A 275 20.98 -6.67 2.36
C VAL A 275 21.89 -6.21 1.23
N ILE A 276 23.20 -6.15 1.50
CA ILE A 276 24.22 -5.91 0.49
C ILE A 276 24.83 -7.25 0.07
N TYR A 277 24.58 -7.65 -1.16
CA TYR A 277 25.17 -8.81 -1.80
C TYR A 277 26.46 -8.42 -2.52
N TYR A 278 27.49 -9.26 -2.46
CA TYR A 278 28.71 -9.12 -3.27
C TYR A 278 29.04 -10.41 -4.04
N GLN A 279 29.36 -10.29 -5.34
CA GLN A 279 29.63 -11.43 -6.23
C GLN A 279 31.08 -11.41 -6.71
N CYS A 280 31.94 -12.20 -6.06
CA CYS A 280 33.37 -12.22 -6.32
C CYS A 280 33.89 -13.66 -6.52
N PRO A 281 33.74 -14.26 -7.71
CA PRO A 281 34.12 -15.66 -7.96
C PRO A 281 35.63 -15.95 -7.82
N GLU A 282 36.48 -14.93 -7.96
CA GLU A 282 37.93 -15.03 -7.70
C GLU A 282 38.35 -14.54 -6.30
N GLY A 283 37.38 -14.07 -5.50
CA GLY A 283 37.60 -13.43 -4.19
C GLY A 283 37.95 -11.93 -4.29
N CYS A 284 37.43 -11.12 -3.38
CA CYS A 284 37.61 -9.66 -3.37
C CYS A 284 37.85 -9.09 -1.95
N PRO A 285 38.95 -9.44 -1.28
CA PRO A 285 39.18 -9.05 0.12
C PRO A 285 39.28 -7.54 0.35
N ALA A 286 39.59 -6.74 -0.67
CA ALA A 286 39.53 -5.28 -0.61
C ALA A 286 38.07 -4.79 -0.50
N LEU A 287 37.22 -5.18 -1.46
CA LEU A 287 35.79 -4.85 -1.46
C LEU A 287 35.08 -5.33 -0.19
N LEU A 288 35.39 -6.53 0.30
CA LEU A 288 34.81 -7.02 1.55
C LEU A 288 35.24 -6.18 2.77
N GLN A 289 36.43 -5.58 2.76
CA GLN A 289 36.85 -4.63 3.78
C GLN A 289 36.14 -3.29 3.63
N GLU A 290 36.03 -2.76 2.41
CA GLU A 290 35.32 -1.49 2.11
C GLU A 290 33.83 -1.57 2.50
N LEU A 291 33.16 -2.67 2.14
CA LEU A 291 31.79 -2.97 2.56
C LEU A 291 31.67 -3.08 4.08
N ARG A 292 32.60 -3.79 4.75
CA ARG A 292 32.59 -3.96 6.21
C ARG A 292 32.78 -2.63 6.93
N ASP A 293 33.73 -1.81 6.48
CA ASP A 293 34.00 -0.49 7.07
C ASP A 293 32.82 0.49 6.87
N LEU A 294 32.07 0.35 5.76
CA LEU A 294 30.83 1.08 5.54
C LEU A 294 29.70 0.66 6.49
N VAL A 295 29.43 -0.65 6.64
CA VAL A 295 28.25 -1.13 7.38
C VAL A 295 28.44 -1.31 8.88
N GLN A 296 29.67 -1.46 9.37
CA GLN A 296 29.90 -1.74 10.80
C GLN A 296 29.29 -0.67 11.73
N PRO A 297 29.32 0.65 11.43
CA PRO A 297 28.63 1.67 12.23
C PRO A 297 27.09 1.50 12.28
N TYR A 298 26.48 0.98 11.23
CA TYR A 298 25.04 0.69 11.18
C TYR A 298 24.72 -0.51 12.09
N ILE A 299 25.49 -1.60 11.96
CA ILE A 299 25.36 -2.83 12.74
C ILE A 299 25.62 -2.57 14.24
N ASP A 300 26.71 -1.86 14.58
CA ASP A 300 27.04 -1.49 15.97
C ASP A 300 26.01 -0.54 16.58
N GLY A 301 25.32 0.24 15.74
CA GLY A 301 24.16 1.07 16.11
C GLY A 301 22.83 0.31 16.24
N GLY A 302 22.78 -0.97 15.85
CA GLY A 302 21.58 -1.80 15.87
C GLY A 302 20.61 -1.60 14.69
N ARG A 303 21.06 -0.97 13.59
CA ARG A 303 20.28 -0.82 12.35
C ARG A 303 20.22 -2.13 11.57
N HIS A 304 19.14 -2.31 10.80
CA HIS A 304 18.81 -3.54 10.08
C HIS A 304 19.61 -3.67 8.77
N VAL A 305 20.94 -3.77 8.87
CA VAL A 305 21.86 -3.90 7.71
C VAL A 305 22.68 -5.18 7.82
N LEU A 306 22.84 -5.92 6.72
CA LEU A 306 23.75 -7.06 6.64
C LEU A 306 24.45 -7.15 5.27
N VAL A 307 25.61 -7.81 5.24
CA VAL A 307 26.40 -8.04 4.01
C VAL A 307 26.57 -9.55 3.81
N ALA A 308 26.30 -10.07 2.61
CA ALA A 308 26.38 -11.50 2.32
C ALA A 308 27.04 -11.80 0.95
N PRO A 309 27.76 -12.93 0.80
CA PRO A 309 28.27 -13.36 -0.51
C PRO A 309 27.15 -13.88 -1.41
N ASN A 310 27.14 -13.43 -2.67
CA ASN A 310 26.39 -14.08 -3.75
C ASN A 310 27.34 -14.96 -4.58
N ASP A 311 27.32 -16.27 -4.36
CA ASP A 311 28.03 -17.27 -5.16
C ASP A 311 27.09 -18.01 -6.15
N PRO A 312 27.11 -17.70 -7.46
CA PRO A 312 26.31 -18.39 -8.47
C PRO A 312 26.66 -19.87 -8.69
N SER A 313 27.78 -20.37 -8.14
CA SER A 313 28.13 -21.79 -8.17
C SER A 313 27.48 -22.60 -7.03
N TRP A 314 26.91 -21.92 -6.03
CA TRP A 314 26.32 -22.54 -4.85
C TRP A 314 25.05 -23.34 -5.21
N THR A 315 25.07 -24.63 -4.89
CA THR A 315 24.06 -25.61 -5.30
C THR A 315 23.65 -26.51 -4.14
N ALA A 316 22.39 -26.95 -4.15
CA ALA A 316 21.88 -27.98 -3.25
C ALA A 316 22.41 -29.39 -3.64
N PRO A 317 22.29 -30.39 -2.75
CA PRO A 317 22.73 -31.77 -3.04
C PRO A 317 22.05 -32.47 -4.22
N ASP A 318 20.94 -31.93 -4.72
CA ASP A 318 20.23 -32.36 -5.93
C ASP A 318 20.69 -31.64 -7.21
N GLY A 319 21.65 -30.71 -7.09
CA GLY A 319 22.15 -29.88 -8.19
C GLY A 319 21.33 -28.62 -8.47
N LYS A 320 20.26 -28.33 -7.72
CA LYS A 320 19.50 -27.08 -7.90
C LYS A 320 20.32 -25.89 -7.40
N ALA A 321 20.43 -24.86 -8.23
CA ALA A 321 21.11 -23.61 -7.88
C ALA A 321 20.42 -22.93 -6.68
N LEU A 322 21.23 -22.42 -5.75
CA LEU A 322 20.77 -21.71 -4.55
C LEU A 322 20.80 -20.19 -4.76
N HIS A 323 21.85 -19.72 -5.44
CA HIS A 323 21.97 -18.36 -5.96
C HIS A 323 21.98 -18.37 -7.49
N GLN A 324 22.04 -17.18 -8.07
CA GLN A 324 22.11 -16.95 -9.51
C GLN A 324 23.09 -15.80 -9.78
N ASP A 325 23.64 -15.73 -10.98
CA ASP A 325 24.45 -14.58 -11.41
C ASP A 325 23.61 -13.30 -11.34
N MET A 326 24.03 -12.35 -10.52
CA MET A 326 23.34 -11.07 -10.37
C MET A 326 23.71 -10.04 -11.45
N GLY A 327 24.70 -10.32 -12.30
CA GLY A 327 25.10 -9.44 -13.39
C GLY A 327 25.69 -8.10 -12.94
N ALA A 328 26.27 -8.07 -11.74
CA ALA A 328 26.91 -6.92 -11.11
C ALA A 328 27.88 -7.42 -10.02
N THR A 329 28.84 -6.60 -9.59
CA THR A 329 29.77 -6.93 -8.51
C THR A 329 29.16 -6.75 -7.12
N ILE A 330 28.30 -5.74 -6.96
CA ILE A 330 27.53 -5.44 -5.74
C ILE A 330 26.06 -5.30 -6.11
N ALA A 331 25.17 -5.81 -5.27
CA ALA A 331 23.74 -5.53 -5.34
C ALA A 331 23.21 -5.18 -3.94
N VAL A 332 22.67 -3.98 -3.78
CA VAL A 332 22.01 -3.55 -2.54
C VAL A 332 20.50 -3.75 -2.70
N ALA A 333 19.89 -4.45 -1.76
CA ALA A 333 18.49 -4.83 -1.80
C ALA A 333 17.74 -4.34 -0.55
N ALA A 334 16.56 -3.77 -0.77
CA ALA A 334 15.49 -3.63 0.23
C ALA A 334 14.22 -4.28 -0.34
N TRP A 335 13.10 -4.30 0.39
CA TRP A 335 11.87 -4.88 -0.17
C TRP A 335 11.45 -4.18 -1.46
N ARG A 336 11.36 -4.95 -2.55
CA ARG A 336 11.14 -4.52 -3.93
C ARG A 336 12.12 -3.47 -4.51
N ARG A 337 13.20 -3.10 -3.82
CA ARG A 337 14.16 -2.08 -4.29
C ARG A 337 15.51 -2.73 -4.54
N LEU A 338 16.14 -2.43 -5.68
CA LEU A 338 17.39 -3.07 -6.09
C LEU A 338 18.35 -2.09 -6.75
N LEU A 339 19.51 -1.87 -6.15
CA LEU A 339 20.61 -1.07 -6.70
C LEU A 339 21.75 -1.99 -7.12
N LYS A 340 22.18 -1.93 -8.38
CA LYS A 340 23.30 -2.71 -8.90
C LYS A 340 24.51 -1.83 -9.21
N LEU A 341 25.69 -2.28 -8.81
CA LEU A 341 26.96 -1.57 -8.97
C LEU A 341 28.05 -2.54 -9.46
N ASP A 342 28.83 -2.12 -10.45
CA ASP A 342 30.01 -2.86 -10.93
C ASP A 342 31.28 -2.57 -10.10
N GLU A 343 31.28 -1.46 -9.36
CA GLU A 343 32.37 -0.99 -8.50
C GLU A 343 31.81 -0.52 -7.14
N PHE A 344 32.67 -0.31 -6.14
CA PHE A 344 32.25 0.19 -4.82
C PHE A 344 31.91 1.69 -4.88
N ASP A 345 30.69 2.03 -4.47
CA ASP A 345 30.17 3.40 -4.42
C ASP A 345 29.57 3.65 -3.03
N ALA A 346 30.38 4.17 -2.11
CA ALA A 346 29.98 4.40 -0.72
C ALA A 346 28.76 5.32 -0.62
N ASP A 347 28.72 6.39 -1.42
CA ASP A 347 27.67 7.41 -1.37
C ASP A 347 26.31 6.83 -1.82
N ARG A 348 26.27 6.04 -2.90
CA ARG A 348 25.04 5.37 -3.36
C ARG A 348 24.60 4.23 -2.45
N ILE A 349 25.53 3.47 -1.85
CA ILE A 349 25.16 2.41 -0.88
C ILE A 349 24.59 3.04 0.40
N THR A 350 25.22 4.09 0.95
CA THR A 350 24.70 4.84 2.11
C THR A 350 23.35 5.47 1.80
N ALA A 351 23.19 6.13 0.65
CA ALA A 351 21.90 6.70 0.24
C ALA A 351 20.80 5.64 0.13
N PHE A 352 21.13 4.42 -0.33
CA PHE A 352 20.17 3.31 -0.40
C PHE A 352 19.78 2.78 0.99
N ILE A 353 20.74 2.66 1.90
CA ILE A 353 20.45 2.27 3.29
C ILE A 353 19.54 3.31 3.94
N ASP A 354 19.89 4.60 3.85
CA ASP A 354 19.13 5.67 4.51
C ASP A 354 17.79 6.01 3.82
N ALA A 355 17.55 5.53 2.60
CA ALA A 355 16.26 5.65 1.92
C ALA A 355 15.27 4.50 2.21
N PHE A 356 15.76 3.31 2.63
CA PHE A 356 14.91 2.10 2.68
C PHE A 356 15.04 1.24 3.95
N GLU A 357 16.08 1.39 4.75
CA GLU A 357 16.16 0.75 6.08
C GLU A 357 15.16 1.41 7.04
N GLY A 358 14.48 0.61 7.86
CA GLY A 358 13.37 1.04 8.71
C GLY A 358 11.98 0.92 8.09
N ILE A 359 11.86 0.61 6.78
CA ILE A 359 10.55 0.43 6.12
C ILE A 359 10.07 -1.03 6.28
N ASP A 360 9.28 -1.26 7.33
CA ASP A 360 8.57 -2.53 7.59
C ASP A 360 7.46 -2.80 6.56
N HIS A 361 7.47 -3.99 5.96
CA HIS A 361 6.55 -4.42 4.90
C HIS A 361 5.55 -5.51 5.31
N HIS A 362 5.50 -5.89 6.59
CA HIS A 362 4.46 -6.79 7.09
C HIS A 362 3.06 -6.21 6.87
N VAL A 363 2.10 -7.07 6.54
CA VAL A 363 0.66 -6.72 6.52
C VAL A 363 0.18 -6.59 7.98
N LYS A 364 -0.33 -5.40 8.34
CA LYS A 364 -0.76 -5.01 9.68
C LYS A 364 -2.23 -5.30 9.95
#